data_AF-A0A0J9HG32-F1
#
_entry.id   AF-A0A0J9HG32-F1
#
_cell.length_a   1.000
_cell.length_b   1.000
_cell.length_c   1.000
_cell.angle_alpha   90.00
_cell.angle_beta   90.00
_cell.angle_gamma   90.00
#
_symmetry.space_group_name_H-M   'P 1'
#
loop_
_entity.id
_entity.type
_entity.pdbx_description
1 polymer ?
#
loop_
_entity_poly.entity_id
_entity_poly.type
_entity_poly.pdbx_seq_one_letter_code
_entity_poly.pdbx_strand_id
1 'polypeptide(L)'
;MLVDVTEKIGDVISRRQQSTLEEELRQQPSNSVRIAFAGMKKDCEKWIANNPNAITKLPIPHQFWATCTEDLNGCSNAIYSHGGYGELVNLDTWSCFKLKEASSDKKYVWYQMTMFIRWNPIKQTTFIFCSDFLQCLRDGLNRRISSVGPSDPFTWHASFVDELRLLYDNFFWKFRNLVRDAEKERNEPQATGPNFPRLHDIARHVIHSVEILDVAIETVDSILHEHDLFISNEGSTVAFPIPDLKANDVTRRLYYHSRELRAIKARSASLYDRLKNEISLVRSLFYGTL
;
A
#
# COMPACT_ATOMS: atom_id res chain seq x y z
N MET A 1 1.59 20.96 4.95
CA MET A 1 2.17 19.74 5.58
C MET A 1 3.64 19.59 5.19
N LEU A 2 4.55 19.17 6.07
CA LEU A 2 5.94 18.92 5.66
C LEU A 2 6.09 17.57 4.96
N VAL A 3 6.82 17.55 3.84
CA VAL A 3 7.04 16.36 3.01
C VAL A 3 8.49 16.31 2.52
N ASP A 4 8.99 15.09 2.33
CA ASP A 4 10.24 14.83 1.61
C ASP A 4 9.93 14.51 0.16
N VAL A 5 10.62 15.16 -0.77
CA VAL A 5 10.28 15.14 -2.18
C VAL A 5 11.43 14.57 -3.01
N THR A 6 11.10 13.68 -3.94
CA THR A 6 11.98 13.29 -5.04
C THR A 6 11.31 13.64 -6.35
N GLU A 7 12.01 14.35 -7.22
CA GLU A 7 11.48 14.83 -8.49
C GLU A 7 12.41 14.51 -9.64
N LYS A 8 11.84 13.99 -10.72
CA LYS A 8 12.52 13.70 -11.98
C LYS A 8 11.98 14.61 -13.08
N ILE A 9 12.88 15.30 -13.77
CA ILE A 9 12.58 16.12 -14.96
C ILE A 9 13.53 15.66 -16.07
N GLY A 10 13.00 15.03 -17.12
CA GLY A 10 13.84 14.32 -18.08
C GLY A 10 14.71 13.28 -17.37
N ASP A 11 16.03 13.38 -17.50
CA ASP A 11 16.99 12.48 -16.85
C ASP A 11 17.55 13.01 -15.52
N VAL A 12 17.15 14.23 -15.12
CA VAL A 12 17.66 14.88 -13.90
C VAL A 12 16.77 14.53 -12.71
N ILE A 13 17.37 14.06 -11.62
CA ILE A 13 16.70 13.76 -10.36
C ILE A 13 17.16 14.75 -9.28
N SER A 14 16.20 15.35 -8.58
CA SER A 14 16.44 16.22 -7.43
C SER A 14 15.71 15.71 -6.20
N ARG A 15 16.22 16.06 -5.02
CA ARG A 15 15.61 15.74 -3.73
C ARG A 15 15.50 16.99 -2.87
N ARG A 16 14.36 17.16 -2.21
CA ARG A 16 14.11 18.24 -1.26
C ARG A 16 13.62 17.62 0.04
N GLN A 17 14.18 18.05 1.17
CA GLN A 17 13.73 17.60 2.49
C GLN A 17 12.91 18.69 3.14
N GLN A 18 11.87 18.30 3.89
CA GLN A 18 11.01 19.22 4.65
C GLN A 18 10.41 20.38 3.81
N SER A 19 9.96 20.08 2.58
CA SER A 19 9.18 21.03 1.76
C SER A 19 7.73 21.09 2.22
N THR A 20 6.97 22.12 1.84
CA THR A 20 5.52 22.15 2.15
C THR A 20 4.70 21.52 1.02
N LEU A 21 3.72 20.68 1.38
CA LEU A 21 2.81 20.06 0.42
C LEU A 21 2.10 21.11 -0.46
N GLU A 22 1.75 22.25 0.13
CA GLU A 22 1.14 23.39 -0.55
C GLU A 22 2.03 23.91 -1.68
N GLU A 23 3.33 24.07 -1.44
CA GLU A 23 4.29 24.50 -2.46
C GLU A 23 4.44 23.44 -3.56
N GLU A 24 4.53 22.17 -3.17
CA GLU A 24 4.71 21.05 -4.11
C GLU A 24 3.45 20.75 -4.95
N LEU A 25 2.29 21.29 -4.58
CA LEU A 25 1.05 21.18 -5.36
C LEU A 25 0.80 22.32 -6.35
N ARG A 26 1.51 23.46 -6.24
CA ARG A 26 1.23 24.65 -7.07
C ARG A 26 1.50 24.42 -8.54
N GLN A 27 2.75 24.15 -8.86
CA GLN A 27 3.20 23.96 -10.24
C GLN A 27 4.28 22.88 -10.30
N GLN A 28 4.18 22.07 -11.33
CA GLN A 28 5.12 21.02 -11.66
C GLN A 28 5.58 21.23 -13.10
N PRO A 29 6.90 21.17 -13.39
CA PRO A 29 7.40 21.28 -14.76
C PRO A 29 6.81 20.21 -15.66
N SER A 30 6.56 20.50 -16.93
CA SER A 30 6.08 19.49 -17.89
C SER A 30 7.06 18.32 -18.02
N ASN A 31 6.57 17.15 -18.43
CA ASN A 31 7.37 15.92 -18.59
C ASN A 31 8.14 15.52 -17.31
N SER A 32 7.47 15.56 -16.17
CA SER A 32 8.11 15.28 -14.88
C SER A 32 7.29 14.35 -13.99
N VAL A 33 7.99 13.71 -13.06
CA VAL A 33 7.39 12.93 -11.99
C VAL A 33 7.88 13.47 -10.65
N ARG A 34 6.96 13.71 -9.72
CA ARG A 34 7.26 14.19 -8.37
C ARG A 34 6.60 13.26 -7.35
N ILE A 35 7.38 12.76 -6.40
CA ILE A 35 6.90 11.96 -5.27
C ILE A 35 7.14 12.74 -3.99
N ALA A 36 6.06 13.03 -3.26
CA ALA A 36 6.07 13.67 -1.96
C ALA A 36 5.71 12.64 -0.88
N PHE A 37 6.63 12.37 0.03
CA PHE A 37 6.42 11.46 1.15
C PHE A 37 6.12 12.28 2.41
N ALA A 38 4.92 12.09 2.96
CA ALA A 38 4.55 12.60 4.28
C ALA A 38 5.13 11.72 5.41
N GLY A 39 4.80 12.08 6.65
CA GLY A 39 5.15 11.30 7.83
C GLY A 39 4.34 10.01 7.98
N MET A 40 4.24 9.53 9.22
CA MET A 40 3.38 8.41 9.59
C MET A 40 1.90 8.86 9.58
N LYS A 41 0.96 7.92 9.57
CA LYS A 41 -0.49 8.21 9.57
C LYS A 41 -0.88 9.24 10.65
N LYS A 42 -0.38 9.07 11.86
CA LYS A 42 -0.60 9.98 13.00
C LYS A 42 -0.14 11.42 12.74
N ASP A 43 0.90 11.60 11.94
CA ASP A 43 1.44 12.92 11.61
C ASP A 43 0.49 13.62 10.62
N CYS A 44 -0.04 12.86 9.66
CA CYS A 44 -1.07 13.33 8.72
C CYS A 44 -2.38 13.67 9.45
N GLU A 45 -2.87 12.78 10.33
CA GLU A 45 -4.06 13.01 11.17
C GLU A 45 -3.93 14.29 12.01
N LYS A 46 -2.80 14.45 12.71
CA LYS A 46 -2.51 15.64 13.51
C LYS A 46 -2.44 16.89 12.65
N TRP A 47 -1.84 16.81 11.46
CA TRP A 47 -1.75 17.94 10.55
C TRP A 47 -3.14 18.36 10.04
N ILE A 48 -3.97 17.40 9.63
CA ILE A 48 -5.34 17.63 9.17
C ILE A 48 -6.19 18.27 10.28
N ALA A 49 -6.15 17.72 11.50
CA ALA A 49 -6.89 18.24 12.64
C ALA A 49 -6.51 19.69 12.99
N ASN A 50 -5.22 20.05 12.84
CA ASN A 50 -4.73 21.39 13.10
C ASN A 50 -4.97 22.38 11.94
N ASN A 51 -5.27 21.89 10.73
CA ASN A 51 -5.36 22.72 9.52
C ASN A 51 -6.63 22.44 8.70
N PRO A 52 -7.85 22.46 9.29
CA PRO A 52 -9.07 22.08 8.58
C PRO A 52 -9.35 22.98 7.37
N ASN A 53 -9.04 24.27 7.47
CA ASN A 53 -9.18 25.24 6.38
C ASN A 53 -8.15 25.07 5.26
N ALA A 54 -7.02 24.40 5.52
CA ALA A 54 -6.02 24.13 4.48
C ALA A 54 -6.49 22.97 3.60
N ILE A 55 -7.05 21.92 4.20
CA ILE A 55 -7.56 20.74 3.49
C ILE A 55 -8.62 21.10 2.45
N THR A 56 -9.54 22.00 2.80
CA THR A 56 -10.60 22.46 1.89
C THR A 56 -10.07 23.31 0.72
N LYS A 57 -8.86 23.86 0.85
CA LYS A 57 -8.19 24.67 -0.18
C LYS A 57 -7.17 23.88 -0.99
N LEU A 58 -6.69 22.76 -0.48
CA LEU A 58 -5.79 21.90 -1.22
C LEU A 58 -6.53 21.29 -2.40
N PRO A 59 -5.94 21.29 -3.60
CA PRO A 59 -6.51 20.61 -4.75
C PRO A 59 -6.27 19.12 -4.60
N ILE A 60 -6.73 18.46 -3.53
CA ILE A 60 -6.69 17.01 -3.36
C ILE A 60 -8.09 16.59 -2.91
N PRO A 61 -8.71 15.56 -3.52
CA PRO A 61 -10.08 15.17 -3.19
C PRO A 61 -10.28 14.91 -1.69
N HIS A 62 -11.41 15.37 -1.13
CA HIS A 62 -11.74 15.14 0.28
C HIS A 62 -11.79 13.64 0.61
N GLN A 63 -12.26 12.82 -0.34
CA GLN A 63 -12.33 11.37 -0.21
C GLN A 63 -10.94 10.73 -0.02
N PHE A 64 -9.89 11.31 -0.61
CA PHE A 64 -8.52 10.85 -0.37
C PHE A 64 -8.09 11.10 1.07
N TRP A 65 -8.39 12.29 1.62
CA TRP A 65 -8.04 12.61 3.00
C TRP A 65 -8.73 11.67 3.99
N ALA A 66 -10.02 11.42 3.79
CA ALA A 66 -10.76 10.39 4.53
C ALA A 66 -10.07 9.02 4.40
N THR A 67 -9.68 8.62 3.19
CA THR A 67 -8.95 7.37 2.94
C THR A 67 -7.61 7.29 3.72
N CYS A 68 -6.90 8.41 3.83
CA CYS A 68 -5.62 8.50 4.50
C CYS A 68 -5.74 8.49 6.04
N THR A 69 -6.86 8.96 6.62
CA THR A 69 -7.00 9.14 8.07
C THR A 69 -7.95 8.16 8.74
N GLU A 70 -9.02 7.74 8.07
CA GLU A 70 -9.96 6.77 8.63
C GLU A 70 -9.29 5.41 8.81
N ASP A 71 -9.81 4.56 9.69
CA ASP A 71 -9.26 3.22 9.91
C ASP A 71 -9.78 2.24 8.86
N LEU A 72 -9.08 2.15 7.72
CA LEU A 72 -9.47 1.32 6.58
C LEU A 72 -8.55 0.12 6.42
N ASN A 73 -9.10 -1.01 6.00
CA ASN A 73 -8.31 -2.20 5.63
C ASN A 73 -7.69 -2.07 4.23
N GLY A 74 -8.36 -1.33 3.35
CA GLY A 74 -7.89 -0.99 2.01
C GLY A 74 -9.03 -0.49 1.14
N CYS A 75 -8.68 0.25 0.09
CA CYS A 75 -9.60 0.75 -0.94
C CYS A 75 -8.79 1.38 -2.08
N SER A 76 -9.46 1.62 -3.21
CA SER A 76 -8.94 2.42 -4.32
C SER A 76 -10.07 3.21 -4.98
N ASN A 77 -9.71 4.29 -5.66
CA ASN A 77 -10.67 5.10 -6.42
C ASN A 77 -9.96 5.91 -7.50
N ALA A 78 -10.74 6.43 -8.45
CA ALA A 78 -10.32 7.33 -9.51
C ALA A 78 -11.34 8.45 -9.74
N ILE A 79 -10.85 9.64 -10.09
CA ILE A 79 -11.65 10.79 -10.49
C ILE A 79 -11.05 11.35 -11.78
N TYR A 80 -11.88 11.37 -12.81
CA TYR A 80 -11.58 11.95 -14.11
C TYR A 80 -12.03 13.41 -14.13
N SER A 81 -11.17 14.29 -14.60
CA SER A 81 -11.49 15.70 -14.82
C SER A 81 -11.31 16.03 -16.28
N HIS A 82 -12.41 16.35 -16.97
CA HIS A 82 -12.42 16.72 -18.38
C HIS A 82 -12.51 18.23 -18.56
N GLY A 83 -11.91 18.72 -19.65
CA GLY A 83 -11.97 20.10 -20.08
C GLY A 83 -13.25 20.43 -20.83
N GLY A 84 -13.36 21.68 -21.30
CA GLY A 84 -14.56 22.19 -21.97
C GLY A 84 -14.87 21.51 -23.31
N TYR A 85 -13.90 20.83 -23.92
CA TYR A 85 -14.05 20.09 -25.17
C TYR A 85 -14.08 18.57 -24.96
N GLY A 86 -14.19 18.11 -23.70
CA GLY A 86 -14.26 16.69 -23.35
C GLY A 86 -12.90 15.99 -23.28
N GLU A 87 -11.79 16.72 -23.40
CA GLU A 87 -10.44 16.17 -23.24
C GLU A 87 -10.13 15.88 -21.77
N LEU A 88 -9.45 14.77 -21.48
CA LEU A 88 -8.97 14.49 -20.13
C LEU A 88 -7.90 15.51 -19.72
N VAL A 89 -8.17 16.31 -18.70
CA VAL A 89 -7.24 17.33 -18.19
C VAL A 89 -6.45 16.79 -17.00
N ASN A 90 -7.13 16.08 -16.08
CA ASN A 90 -6.46 15.40 -14.96
C ASN A 90 -7.13 14.07 -14.66
N LEU A 91 -6.34 13.12 -14.18
CA LEU A 91 -6.79 11.88 -13.56
C LEU A 91 -6.19 11.80 -12.16
N ASP A 92 -7.06 11.86 -11.16
CA ASP A 92 -6.69 11.63 -9.77
C ASP A 92 -7.02 10.19 -9.42
N THR A 93 -6.05 9.43 -8.93
CA THR A 93 -6.28 8.06 -8.43
C THR A 93 -5.63 7.90 -7.08
N TRP A 94 -6.15 7.00 -6.26
CA TRP A 94 -5.49 6.64 -5.02
C TRP A 94 -5.78 5.21 -4.60
N SER A 95 -4.90 4.68 -3.75
CA SER A 95 -5.02 3.36 -3.18
C SER A 95 -4.51 3.33 -1.74
N CYS A 96 -5.12 2.48 -0.93
CA CYS A 96 -4.84 2.32 0.48
C CYS A 96 -4.67 0.83 0.81
N PHE A 97 -3.63 0.50 1.57
CA PHE A 97 -3.35 -0.88 2.00
C PHE A 97 -3.01 -0.91 3.48
N LYS A 98 -3.70 -1.76 4.23
CA LYS A 98 -3.39 -2.01 5.65
C LYS A 98 -2.40 -3.16 5.79
N LEU A 99 -1.39 -2.95 6.63
CA LEU A 99 -0.37 -3.95 6.94
C LEU A 99 -0.27 -4.12 8.44
N LYS A 100 0.12 -5.33 8.85
CA LYS A 100 0.39 -5.67 10.24
C LYS A 100 1.71 -6.38 10.37
N GLU A 101 2.58 -5.84 11.21
CA GLU A 101 3.88 -6.40 11.49
C GLU A 101 3.91 -6.97 12.91
N ALA A 102 4.37 -8.22 13.04
CA ALA A 102 4.77 -8.80 14.31
C ALA A 102 6.21 -8.40 14.63
N SER A 103 6.40 -7.32 15.41
CA SER A 103 7.73 -6.90 15.86
C SER A 103 8.31 -7.83 16.92
N SER A 104 7.45 -8.37 17.79
CA SER A 104 7.77 -9.45 18.73
C SER A 104 6.48 -10.19 19.11
N ASP A 105 6.60 -11.22 19.97
CA ASP A 105 5.50 -12.01 20.54
C ASP A 105 4.39 -11.21 21.25
N LYS A 106 4.60 -9.91 21.53
CA LYS A 106 3.66 -9.02 22.22
C LYS A 106 3.56 -7.63 21.59
N LYS A 107 4.24 -7.39 20.48
CA LYS A 107 4.30 -6.08 19.84
C LYS A 107 3.90 -6.21 18.38
N TYR A 108 2.69 -5.73 18.09
CA TYR A 108 2.14 -5.69 16.74
C TYR A 108 1.99 -4.23 16.32
N VAL A 109 2.52 -3.90 15.15
CA VAL A 109 2.46 -2.55 14.59
C VAL A 109 1.57 -2.59 13.37
N TRP A 110 0.65 -1.64 13.29
CA TRP A 110 -0.23 -1.44 12.14
C TRP A 110 0.30 -0.30 11.29
N TYR A 111 0.18 -0.47 9.97
CA TYR A 111 0.45 0.56 8.98
C TYR A 111 -0.75 0.66 8.04
N GLN A 112 -1.03 1.85 7.56
CA GLN A 112 -2.04 2.14 6.54
C GLN A 112 -1.39 2.99 5.46
N MET A 113 -0.74 2.30 4.53
CA MET A 113 0.01 2.95 3.46
C MET A 113 -0.95 3.43 2.39
N THR A 114 -0.97 4.74 2.15
CA THR A 114 -1.85 5.36 1.16
C THR A 114 -1.05 6.13 0.11
N MET A 115 -1.35 5.90 -1.16
CA MET A 115 -0.79 6.60 -2.31
C MET A 115 -1.87 7.36 -3.05
N PHE A 116 -1.67 8.66 -3.26
CA PHE A 116 -2.41 9.50 -4.19
C PHE A 116 -1.56 9.79 -5.41
N ILE A 117 -2.17 9.77 -6.59
CA ILE A 117 -1.55 10.12 -7.86
C ILE A 117 -2.45 11.11 -8.56
N ARG A 118 -1.90 12.27 -8.92
CA ARG A 118 -2.48 13.17 -9.91
C ARG A 118 -1.67 13.09 -11.18
N TRP A 119 -2.34 12.76 -12.27
CA TRP A 119 -1.76 12.74 -13.59
C TRP A 119 -2.40 13.78 -14.49
N ASN A 120 -1.57 14.51 -15.23
CA ASN A 120 -2.01 15.43 -16.26
C ASN A 120 -1.43 14.96 -17.61
N PRO A 121 -2.26 14.40 -18.52
CA PRO A 121 -1.79 13.94 -19.82
C PRO A 121 -1.23 15.07 -20.68
N ILE A 122 -1.83 16.26 -20.63
CA ILE A 122 -1.47 17.39 -21.49
C ILE A 122 -0.06 17.89 -21.19
N LYS A 123 0.27 18.04 -19.90
CA LYS A 123 1.58 18.47 -19.42
C LYS A 123 2.55 17.31 -19.22
N GLN A 124 2.08 16.06 -19.34
CA GLN A 124 2.82 14.85 -19.01
C GLN A 124 3.46 14.95 -17.61
N THR A 125 2.66 15.36 -16.63
CA THR A 125 3.11 15.47 -15.24
C THR A 125 2.44 14.44 -14.37
N THR A 126 3.21 13.82 -13.48
CA THR A 126 2.69 12.93 -12.44
C THR A 126 3.12 13.45 -11.07
N PHE A 127 2.15 13.80 -10.23
CA PHE A 127 2.36 14.12 -8.82
C PHE A 127 1.89 12.94 -7.99
N ILE A 128 2.72 12.49 -7.05
CA ILE A 128 2.45 11.36 -6.18
C ILE A 128 2.60 11.83 -4.74
N PHE A 129 1.59 11.57 -3.92
CA PHE A 129 1.64 11.83 -2.49
C PHE A 129 1.49 10.52 -1.72
N CYS A 130 2.40 10.27 -0.80
CA CYS A 130 2.51 9.01 -0.06
C CYS A 130 2.42 9.29 1.44
N SER A 131 1.57 8.55 2.15
CA SER A 131 1.40 8.65 3.60
C SER A 131 1.62 7.29 4.28
N ASP A 132 2.25 7.32 5.45
CA ASP A 132 2.54 6.15 6.30
C ASP A 132 3.52 5.12 5.71
N PHE A 133 4.37 5.57 4.78
CA PHE A 133 5.29 4.67 4.08
C PHE A 133 6.53 4.36 4.92
N LEU A 134 6.84 3.07 5.05
CA LEU A 134 8.11 2.59 5.61
C LEU A 134 9.29 2.99 4.72
N GLN A 135 10.46 3.22 5.34
CA GLN A 135 11.66 3.68 4.64
C GLN A 135 12.06 2.79 3.46
N CYS A 136 12.00 1.47 3.63
CA CYS A 136 12.33 0.52 2.56
C CYS A 136 11.44 0.67 1.32
N LEU A 137 10.14 0.97 1.51
CA LEU A 137 9.20 1.21 0.43
C LEU A 137 9.44 2.58 -0.23
N ARG A 138 9.77 3.61 0.55
CA ARG A 138 10.20 4.92 0.02
C ARG A 138 11.42 4.76 -0.87
N ASP A 139 12.42 4.00 -0.41
CA ASP A 139 13.64 3.73 -1.17
C ASP A 139 13.35 2.93 -2.44
N GLY A 140 12.43 1.96 -2.39
CA GLY A 140 11.94 1.20 -3.53
C GLY A 140 11.36 2.09 -4.63
N LEU A 141 10.43 2.97 -4.27
CA LEU A 141 9.82 3.90 -5.22
C LEU A 141 10.83 4.92 -5.76
N ASN A 142 11.71 5.45 -4.90
CA ASN A 142 12.76 6.37 -5.31
C ASN A 142 13.76 5.74 -6.29
N ARG A 143 14.03 4.43 -6.21
CA ARG A 143 14.84 3.73 -7.22
C ARG A 143 14.14 3.63 -8.57
N ARG A 144 12.81 3.51 -8.57
CA ARG A 144 12.00 3.34 -9.80
C ARG A 144 11.71 4.65 -10.53
N ILE A 145 11.84 5.80 -9.86
CA ILE A 145 11.60 7.10 -10.50
C ILE A 145 12.46 7.31 -11.75
N SER A 146 13.70 6.81 -11.76
CA SER A 146 14.60 6.89 -12.90
C SER A 146 14.08 6.14 -14.13
N SER A 147 13.41 4.99 -13.96
CA SER A 147 12.96 4.14 -15.05
C SER A 147 11.51 4.37 -15.49
N VAL A 148 10.71 5.04 -14.65
CA VAL A 148 9.29 5.27 -14.92
C VAL A 148 9.11 6.63 -15.61
N GLY A 149 8.42 6.61 -16.75
CA GLY A 149 7.97 7.82 -17.45
C GLY A 149 6.57 8.25 -16.99
N PRO A 150 6.16 9.50 -17.23
CA PRO A 150 4.87 10.03 -16.81
C PRO A 150 3.71 9.62 -17.73
N SER A 151 3.86 8.57 -18.55
CA SER A 151 2.90 8.26 -19.63
C SER A 151 1.66 7.51 -19.17
N ASP A 152 1.77 6.64 -18.16
CA ASP A 152 0.65 5.88 -17.60
C ASP A 152 0.70 6.00 -16.06
N PRO A 153 -0.32 6.59 -15.41
CA PRO A 153 -0.33 6.75 -13.95
C PRO A 153 -0.42 5.44 -13.18
N PHE A 154 -1.01 4.38 -13.74
CA PHE A 154 -1.19 3.10 -13.05
C PHE A 154 0.11 2.31 -12.91
N THR A 155 1.16 2.68 -13.65
CA THR A 155 2.49 2.09 -13.46
C THR A 155 3.06 2.37 -12.05
N TRP A 156 2.62 3.46 -11.42
CA TRP A 156 2.98 3.81 -10.05
C TRP A 156 2.21 3.00 -9.02
N HIS A 157 0.92 2.72 -9.25
CA HIS A 157 0.19 1.71 -8.46
C HIS A 157 0.85 0.34 -8.59
N ALA A 158 1.21 -0.09 -9.80
CA ALA A 158 1.93 -1.35 -10.01
C ALA A 158 3.27 -1.39 -9.26
N SER A 159 4.01 -0.28 -9.25
CA SER A 159 5.27 -0.16 -8.53
C SER A 159 5.09 -0.16 -7.01
N PHE A 160 4.03 0.49 -6.52
CA PHE A 160 3.67 0.49 -5.11
C PHE A 160 3.29 -0.91 -4.63
N VAL A 161 2.44 -1.61 -5.38
CA VAL A 161 2.00 -2.96 -5.06
C VAL A 161 3.16 -3.97 -5.08
N ASP A 162 4.15 -3.80 -5.97
CA ASP A 162 5.36 -4.64 -5.94
C ASP A 162 6.14 -4.50 -4.62
N GLU A 163 6.36 -3.27 -4.16
CA GLU A 163 7.05 -3.02 -2.88
C GLU A 163 6.19 -3.48 -1.68
N LEU A 164 4.87 -3.30 -1.74
CA LEU A 164 3.95 -3.81 -0.71
C LEU A 164 3.96 -5.33 -0.63
N ARG A 165 3.99 -6.03 -1.76
CA ARG A 165 4.05 -7.51 -1.81
C ARG A 165 5.26 -8.03 -1.03
N LEU A 166 6.42 -7.38 -1.17
CA LEU A 166 7.63 -7.74 -0.42
C LEU A 166 7.45 -7.53 1.08
N LEU A 167 6.76 -6.46 1.49
CA LEU A 167 6.42 -6.22 2.90
C LEU A 167 5.45 -7.26 3.45
N TYR A 168 4.39 -7.60 2.72
CA TYR A 168 3.45 -8.65 3.13
C TYR A 168 4.14 -10.01 3.29
N ASP A 169 5.03 -10.39 2.37
CA ASP A 169 5.78 -11.65 2.49
C ASP A 169 6.69 -11.62 3.73
N ASN A 170 7.44 -10.53 3.93
CA ASN A 170 8.29 -10.35 5.11
C ASN A 170 7.48 -10.41 6.42
N PHE A 171 6.34 -9.74 6.50
CA PHE A 171 5.49 -9.75 7.70
C PHE A 171 4.86 -11.11 7.94
N PHE A 172 4.47 -11.83 6.89
CA PHE A 172 4.06 -13.23 6.99
C PHE A 172 5.16 -14.09 7.62
N TRP A 173 6.42 -13.95 7.21
CA TRP A 173 7.53 -14.70 7.81
C TRP A 173 7.71 -14.39 9.29
N LYS A 174 7.50 -13.14 9.71
CA LYS A 174 7.52 -12.77 11.14
C LYS A 174 6.43 -13.49 11.92
N PHE A 175 5.20 -13.57 11.40
CA PHE A 175 4.13 -14.37 12.02
C PHE A 175 4.47 -15.86 12.08
N ARG A 176 4.99 -16.42 10.99
CA ARG A 176 5.41 -17.83 10.96
C ARG A 176 6.46 -18.13 12.01
N ASN A 177 7.42 -17.22 12.21
CA ASN A 177 8.47 -17.40 13.22
C ASN A 177 7.88 -17.42 14.63
N LEU A 178 6.91 -16.55 14.95
CA LEU A 178 6.21 -16.61 16.25
C LEU A 178 5.52 -17.96 16.49
N VAL A 179 4.84 -18.50 15.48
CA VAL A 179 4.22 -19.83 15.57
C VAL A 179 5.28 -20.91 15.78
N ARG A 180 6.37 -20.87 15.00
CA ARG A 180 7.47 -21.83 15.11
C ARG A 180 8.12 -21.80 16.49
N ASP A 181 8.29 -20.63 17.07
CA ASP A 181 8.90 -20.50 18.40
C ASP A 181 7.97 -21.05 19.48
N ALA A 182 6.66 -20.82 19.36
CA ALA A 182 5.68 -21.43 20.25
C ALA A 182 5.64 -22.97 20.14
N GLU A 183 5.80 -23.52 18.94
CA GLU A 183 5.90 -24.97 18.71
C GLU A 183 7.17 -25.59 19.31
N LYS A 184 8.30 -24.88 19.23
CA LYS A 184 9.56 -25.33 19.86
C LYS A 184 9.43 -25.35 21.38
N GLU A 185 8.90 -24.27 21.96
CA GLU A 185 8.73 -24.16 23.41
C GLU A 185 7.86 -25.29 23.98
N ARG A 186 6.86 -25.77 23.24
CA ARG A 186 6.05 -26.94 23.64
C ARG A 186 6.88 -28.20 23.85
N ASN A 187 7.94 -28.40 23.06
CA ASN A 187 8.79 -29.59 23.16
C ASN A 187 9.79 -29.51 24.32
N GLU A 188 9.98 -28.33 24.91
CA GLU A 188 10.84 -28.13 26.06
C GLU A 188 10.11 -28.48 27.37
N PRO A 189 10.82 -28.96 28.40
CA PRO A 189 10.22 -29.18 29.72
C PRO A 189 9.67 -27.87 30.30
N GLN A 190 8.35 -27.75 30.43
CA GLN A 190 7.71 -26.55 30.96
C GLN A 190 7.26 -26.74 32.42
N ALA A 191 7.82 -25.96 33.34
CA ALA A 191 7.48 -26.00 34.76
C ALA A 191 6.04 -25.53 35.07
N THR A 192 5.47 -24.66 34.22
CA THR A 192 4.17 -24.00 34.44
C THR A 192 3.06 -24.51 33.52
N GLY A 193 3.34 -25.56 32.73
CA GLY A 193 2.44 -26.00 31.66
C GLY A 193 2.34 -25.00 30.49
N PRO A 194 1.53 -25.32 29.47
CA PRO A 194 1.47 -24.57 28.22
C PRO A 194 0.86 -23.17 28.34
N ASN A 195 1.47 -22.20 27.66
CA ASN A 195 1.01 -20.81 27.62
C ASN A 195 -0.10 -20.60 26.55
N PHE A 196 -1.31 -21.07 26.86
CA PHE A 196 -2.49 -20.90 25.99
C PHE A 196 -2.80 -19.44 25.64
N PRO A 197 -2.73 -18.45 26.56
CA PRO A 197 -2.96 -17.05 26.21
C PRO A 197 -2.07 -16.57 25.07
N ARG A 198 -0.77 -16.92 25.08
CA ARG A 198 0.15 -16.57 24.00
C ARG A 198 -0.23 -17.23 22.68
N LEU A 199 -0.59 -18.52 22.69
CA LEU A 199 -1.00 -19.22 21.46
C LEU A 199 -2.26 -18.59 20.83
N HIS A 200 -3.25 -18.26 21.65
CA HIS A 200 -4.47 -17.59 21.20
C HIS A 200 -4.21 -16.17 20.71
N ASP A 201 -3.27 -15.45 21.32
CA ASP A 201 -2.87 -14.12 20.87
C ASP A 201 -2.22 -14.16 19.48
N ILE A 202 -1.23 -15.05 19.29
CA ILE A 202 -0.62 -15.28 17.98
C ILE A 202 -1.70 -15.66 16.96
N ALA A 203 -2.64 -16.54 17.31
CA ALA A 203 -3.72 -16.96 16.42
C ALA A 203 -4.60 -15.79 15.96
N ARG A 204 -5.02 -14.93 16.90
CA ARG A 204 -5.76 -13.70 16.58
C ARG A 204 -4.98 -12.85 15.59
N HIS A 205 -3.67 -12.76 15.74
CA HIS A 205 -2.84 -11.92 14.88
C HIS A 205 -2.56 -12.52 13.49
N VAL A 206 -2.49 -13.85 13.36
CA VAL A 206 -2.45 -14.53 12.06
C VAL A 206 -3.79 -14.40 11.32
N ILE A 207 -4.93 -14.45 12.01
CA ILE A 207 -6.25 -14.19 11.38
C ILE A 207 -6.26 -12.80 10.74
N HIS A 208 -5.82 -11.77 11.48
CA HIS A 208 -5.73 -10.41 10.94
C HIS A 208 -4.86 -10.33 9.68
N SER A 209 -3.78 -11.12 9.57
CA SER A 209 -2.96 -11.12 8.36
C SER A 209 -3.70 -11.69 7.15
N VAL A 210 -4.59 -12.67 7.36
CA VAL A 210 -5.47 -13.18 6.29
C VAL A 210 -6.48 -12.10 5.87
N GLU A 211 -7.15 -11.48 6.83
CA GLU A 211 -8.17 -10.44 6.58
C GLU A 211 -7.62 -9.24 5.78
N ILE A 212 -6.43 -8.74 6.14
CA ILE A 212 -5.82 -7.62 5.41
C ILE A 212 -5.34 -8.04 4.01
N LEU A 213 -4.89 -9.28 3.83
CA LEU A 213 -4.49 -9.77 2.51
C LEU A 213 -5.69 -9.92 1.58
N ASP A 214 -6.84 -10.33 2.11
CA ASP A 214 -8.10 -10.37 1.35
C ASP A 214 -8.44 -9.00 0.79
N VAL A 215 -8.46 -7.98 1.65
CA VAL A 215 -8.77 -6.62 1.22
C VAL A 215 -7.68 -6.04 0.30
N ALA A 216 -6.41 -6.40 0.51
CA ALA A 216 -5.34 -5.99 -0.39
C ALA A 216 -5.52 -6.57 -1.80
N ILE A 217 -5.93 -7.84 -1.93
CA ILE A 217 -6.23 -8.48 -3.22
C ILE A 217 -7.40 -7.75 -3.91
N GLU A 218 -8.50 -7.51 -3.20
CA GLU A 218 -9.66 -6.78 -3.73
C GLU A 218 -9.29 -5.35 -4.15
N THR A 219 -8.40 -4.69 -3.42
CA THR A 219 -7.90 -3.36 -3.77
C THR A 219 -7.08 -3.41 -5.06
N VAL A 220 -6.20 -4.41 -5.25
CA VAL A 220 -5.45 -4.57 -6.51
C VAL A 220 -6.39 -4.91 -7.67
N ASP A 221 -7.40 -5.76 -7.45
CA ASP A 221 -8.39 -6.10 -8.47
C ASP A 221 -9.24 -4.88 -8.86
N SER A 222 -9.56 -3.98 -7.92
CA SER A 222 -10.20 -2.69 -8.21
C SER A 222 -9.29 -1.76 -9.02
N ILE A 223 -7.99 -1.69 -8.71
CA ILE A 223 -7.01 -0.92 -9.51
C ILE A 223 -6.90 -1.49 -10.94
N LEU A 224 -6.89 -2.81 -11.09
CA LEU A 224 -6.90 -3.49 -12.39
C LEU A 224 -8.13 -3.11 -13.20
N HIS A 225 -9.31 -3.22 -12.59
CA HIS A 225 -10.57 -2.86 -13.24
C HIS A 225 -10.57 -1.40 -13.70
N GLU A 226 -10.11 -0.50 -12.85
CA GLU A 226 -10.04 0.92 -13.17
C GLU A 226 -9.02 1.21 -14.29
N HIS A 227 -7.89 0.50 -14.31
CA HIS A 227 -6.92 0.60 -15.40
C HIS A 227 -7.51 0.14 -16.74
N ASP A 228 -8.27 -0.97 -16.75
CA ASP A 228 -8.94 -1.45 -17.96
C ASP A 228 -9.97 -0.44 -18.48
N LEU A 229 -10.76 0.17 -17.58
CA LEU A 229 -11.71 1.24 -17.93
C LEU A 229 -10.98 2.46 -18.50
N PHE A 230 -9.91 2.89 -17.84
CA PHE A 230 -9.09 4.02 -18.28
C PHE A 230 -8.53 3.79 -19.69
N ILE A 231 -7.91 2.63 -19.95
CA ILE A 231 -7.33 2.32 -21.25
C ILE A 231 -8.40 2.23 -22.33
N SER A 232 -9.55 1.64 -22.03
CA SER A 232 -10.66 1.48 -22.99
C SER A 232 -11.33 2.81 -23.36
N ASN A 233 -11.48 3.71 -22.39
CA ASN A 233 -12.22 4.97 -22.59
C ASN A 233 -11.33 6.15 -22.99
N GLU A 234 -10.12 6.23 -22.41
CA GLU A 234 -9.25 7.41 -22.50
C GLU A 234 -7.88 7.10 -23.14
N GLY A 235 -7.42 5.84 -23.05
CA GLY A 235 -6.08 5.42 -23.48
C GLY A 235 -5.79 5.58 -24.98
N SER A 236 -6.84 5.69 -25.81
CA SER A 236 -6.76 5.90 -27.26
C SER A 236 -7.08 7.35 -27.69
N THR A 237 -7.21 8.30 -26.76
CA THR A 237 -7.49 9.70 -27.13
C THR A 237 -6.35 10.27 -27.99
N VAL A 238 -6.71 10.93 -29.10
CA VAL A 238 -5.79 11.33 -30.19
C VAL A 238 -4.63 12.22 -29.71
N ALA A 239 -4.81 12.94 -28.61
CA ALA A 239 -3.82 13.88 -28.10
C ALA A 239 -2.65 13.22 -27.35
N PHE A 240 -2.90 12.15 -26.58
CA PHE A 240 -1.89 11.51 -25.71
C PHE A 240 -2.11 10.00 -25.56
N PRO A 241 -2.01 9.23 -26.65
CA PRO A 241 -2.28 7.80 -26.60
C PRO A 241 -1.26 7.06 -25.74
N ILE A 242 -1.74 6.13 -24.93
CA ILE A 242 -0.89 5.21 -24.18
C ILE A 242 -0.63 4.00 -25.08
N PRO A 243 0.63 3.68 -25.43
CA PRO A 243 0.92 2.52 -26.26
C PRO A 243 0.44 1.23 -25.61
N ASP A 244 -0.24 0.36 -26.37
CA ASP A 244 -0.75 -0.93 -25.89
C ASP A 244 0.30 -1.76 -25.16
N LEU A 245 1.55 -1.74 -25.61
CA LEU A 245 2.64 -2.46 -24.95
C LEU A 245 2.87 -1.99 -23.51
N LYS A 246 2.76 -0.67 -23.26
CA LYS A 246 2.91 -0.09 -21.91
C LYS A 246 1.68 -0.39 -21.04
N ALA A 247 0.49 -0.23 -21.60
CA ALA A 247 -0.76 -0.56 -20.90
C ALA A 247 -0.75 -2.04 -20.49
N ASN A 248 -0.47 -2.95 -21.42
CA ASN A 248 -0.40 -4.38 -21.16
C ASN A 248 0.67 -4.75 -20.12
N ASP A 249 1.82 -4.05 -20.08
CA ASP A 249 2.82 -4.26 -19.02
C ASP A 249 2.27 -3.93 -17.63
N VAL A 250 1.57 -2.80 -17.50
CA VAL A 250 0.94 -2.40 -16.23
C VAL A 250 -0.09 -3.44 -15.79
N THR A 251 -1.00 -3.85 -16.68
CA THR A 251 -2.01 -4.88 -16.40
C THR A 251 -1.35 -6.19 -15.96
N ARG A 252 -0.31 -6.65 -16.67
CA ARG A 252 0.42 -7.89 -16.34
C ARG A 252 1.08 -7.81 -14.97
N ARG A 253 1.72 -6.69 -14.64
CA ARG A 253 2.37 -6.47 -13.35
C ARG A 253 1.36 -6.49 -12.20
N LEU A 254 0.27 -5.73 -12.32
CA LEU A 254 -0.79 -5.72 -11.33
C LEU A 254 -1.42 -7.10 -11.14
N TYR A 255 -1.71 -7.81 -12.24
CA TYR A 255 -2.22 -9.19 -12.19
C TYR A 255 -1.24 -10.13 -11.50
N TYR A 256 0.04 -10.08 -11.86
CA TYR A 256 1.09 -10.87 -11.22
C TYR A 256 1.13 -10.61 -9.70
N HIS A 257 1.12 -9.36 -9.27
CA HIS A 257 1.13 -9.04 -7.85
C HIS A 257 -0.15 -9.50 -7.13
N SER A 258 -1.32 -9.37 -7.76
CA SER A 258 -2.58 -9.91 -7.25
C SER A 258 -2.52 -11.44 -7.05
N ARG A 259 -1.82 -12.18 -7.93
CA ARG A 259 -1.57 -13.62 -7.77
C ARG A 259 -0.62 -13.93 -6.62
N GLU A 260 0.45 -13.16 -6.46
CA GLU A 260 1.41 -13.33 -5.38
C GLU A 260 0.79 -13.05 -4.00
N LEU A 261 -0.05 -12.01 -3.89
CA LEU A 261 -0.79 -11.71 -2.66
C LEU A 261 -1.75 -12.86 -2.31
N ARG A 262 -2.44 -13.47 -3.29
CA ARG A 262 -3.24 -14.70 -3.08
C ARG A 262 -2.39 -15.85 -2.56
N ALA A 263 -1.15 -16.00 -3.03
CA ALA A 263 -0.24 -17.04 -2.52
C ALA A 263 0.22 -16.75 -1.08
N ILE A 264 0.49 -15.49 -0.71
CA ILE A 264 0.79 -15.10 0.69
C ILE A 264 -0.44 -15.34 1.58
N LYS A 265 -1.64 -15.01 1.11
CA LYS A 265 -2.92 -15.29 1.81
C LYS A 265 -3.08 -16.78 2.09
N ALA A 266 -2.91 -17.63 1.07
CA ALA A 266 -3.03 -19.08 1.22
C ALA A 266 -2.05 -19.64 2.25
N ARG A 267 -0.80 -19.14 2.26
CA ARG A 267 0.20 -19.48 3.29
C ARG A 267 -0.21 -19.01 4.69
N SER A 268 -0.80 -17.82 4.80
CA SER A 268 -1.29 -17.27 6.07
C SER A 268 -2.46 -18.07 6.62
N ALA A 269 -3.39 -18.49 5.77
CA ALA A 269 -4.50 -19.37 6.14
C ALA A 269 -4.00 -20.74 6.62
N SER A 270 -3.06 -21.36 5.89
CA SER A 270 -2.45 -22.62 6.30
C SER A 270 -1.68 -22.51 7.63
N LEU A 271 -1.01 -21.38 7.88
CA LEU A 271 -0.35 -21.11 9.15
C LEU A 271 -1.35 -21.03 10.31
N TYR A 272 -2.51 -20.40 10.07
CA TYR A 272 -3.59 -20.34 11.06
C TYR A 272 -4.16 -21.73 11.37
N ASP A 273 -4.44 -22.55 10.35
CA ASP A 273 -4.93 -23.91 10.54
C ASP A 273 -3.93 -24.77 11.33
N ARG A 274 -2.63 -24.62 11.01
CA ARG A 274 -1.55 -25.25 11.76
C ARG A 274 -1.57 -24.83 13.23
N LEU A 275 -1.65 -23.54 13.51
CA LEU A 275 -1.68 -23.04 14.89
C LEU A 275 -2.94 -23.49 15.66
N LYS A 276 -4.09 -23.62 14.99
CA LYS A 276 -5.30 -24.20 15.59
C LYS A 276 -5.11 -25.66 15.99
N ASN A 277 -4.47 -26.45 15.13
CA ASN A 277 -4.13 -27.83 15.42
C ASN A 277 -3.16 -27.91 16.61
N GLU A 278 -2.19 -27.00 16.66
CA GLU A 278 -1.24 -26.90 17.78
C GLU A 278 -1.94 -26.59 19.11
N ILE A 279 -2.85 -25.61 19.14
CA ILE A 279 -3.64 -25.31 20.34
C ILE A 279 -4.43 -26.54 20.81
N SER A 280 -4.99 -27.29 19.87
CA SER A 280 -5.78 -28.49 20.16
C SER A 280 -4.91 -29.62 20.69
N LEU A 281 -3.74 -29.86 20.08
CA LEU A 281 -2.76 -30.85 20.52
C LEU A 281 -2.25 -30.55 21.93
N VAL A 282 -1.85 -29.31 22.17
CA VAL A 282 -1.36 -28.85 23.48
C VAL A 282 -2.43 -29.04 24.56
N ARG A 283 -3.70 -28.76 24.23
CA ARG A 283 -4.84 -29.02 25.10
C ARG A 283 -4.98 -30.51 25.41
N SER A 284 -5.00 -31.37 24.40
CA SER A 284 -5.12 -32.82 24.59
C SER A 284 -3.99 -33.42 25.40
N LEU A 285 -2.75 -32.98 25.19
CA LEU A 285 -1.59 -33.45 25.95
C LEU A 285 -1.68 -33.06 27.44
N PHE A 286 -2.09 -31.82 27.72
CA PHE A 286 -2.20 -31.32 29.11
C PHE A 286 -3.35 -31.97 29.88
N TYR A 287 -4.52 -32.13 29.27
CA TYR A 287 -5.67 -32.75 29.95
C TYR A 287 -5.62 -34.28 29.95
N GLY A 288 -4.83 -34.92 29.08
CA GLY A 288 -4.60 -36.37 29.10
C GLY A 288 -3.51 -36.84 30.07
N THR A 289 -2.82 -35.91 30.75
CA THR A 289 -1.80 -36.19 31.78
C THR A 289 -2.26 -35.92 33.22
N LEU A 290 -3.52 -35.47 33.39
CA LEU A 290 -4.22 -35.32 34.68
C LEU A 290 -5.20 -36.47 34.89
#